data_AF-A0A660QGL7-F1
#
_entry.id   AF-A0A660QGL7-F1
#
_cell.length_a   1.000
_cell.length_b   1.000
_cell.length_c   1.000
_cell.angle_alpha   90.00
_cell.angle_beta   90.00
_cell.angle_gamma   90.00
#
_symmetry.space_group_name_H-M   'P 1'
#
loop_
_entity.id
_entity.type
_entity.pdbx_description
1 polymer ?
#
loop_
_entity_poly.entity_id
_entity_poly.type
_entity_poly.pdbx_seq_one_letter_code
_entity_poly.pdbx_strand_id
1 'polypeptide(L)'
;RTKLKETETAYTGKLEEQKSDIESRIAEATKTGESEAAKLWKEKLDTLETERSQLEQKAKNAIIDASVNKVLAEKQVVDADIARLYIKDHLVLDGDNPMIEIGQETLSFDAGVDKLFESKQHLLKPVGDTGGGAGGEGGNMHPKGSFSGTRDERIAAVEAMIKKG
;
A
#
# COMPACT_ATOMS: atom_id res chain seq x y z
N ARG A 1 -8.19 9.47 -17.94
CA ARG A 1 -6.94 8.69 -18.12
C ARG A 1 -6.01 9.23 -19.22
N THR A 2 -6.48 10.10 -20.14
CA THR A 2 -5.69 10.67 -21.24
C THR A 2 -4.71 11.79 -20.83
N LYS A 3 -5.12 12.71 -19.96
CA LYS A 3 -4.29 13.86 -19.55
C LYS A 3 -3.00 13.49 -18.81
N LEU A 4 -3.01 12.41 -18.03
CA LEU A 4 -1.84 11.93 -17.28
C LEU A 4 -0.76 11.38 -18.23
N LYS A 5 -1.18 10.57 -19.22
CA LYS A 5 -0.29 10.06 -20.25
C LYS A 5 0.30 11.20 -21.09
N GLU A 6 -0.52 12.16 -21.51
CA GLU A 6 -0.04 13.33 -22.26
C GLU A 6 0.99 14.16 -21.47
N THR A 7 0.78 14.34 -20.17
CA THR A 7 1.77 15.02 -19.32
C THR A 7 3.04 14.21 -19.11
N GLU A 8 2.95 12.88 -19.01
CA GLU A 8 4.13 12.00 -18.91
C GLU A 8 4.97 12.05 -20.19
N THR A 9 4.35 11.96 -21.37
CA THR A 9 5.04 12.02 -22.66
C THR A 9 5.69 13.39 -22.89
N ALA A 10 5.01 14.47 -22.49
CA ALA A 10 5.55 15.82 -22.61
C ALA A 10 6.73 16.07 -21.66
N TYR A 11 6.73 15.44 -20.48
CA TYR A 11 7.81 15.58 -19.50
C TYR A 11 9.04 14.75 -19.89
N THR A 12 8.84 13.51 -20.36
CA THR A 12 9.94 12.70 -20.91
C THR A 12 10.56 13.34 -22.14
N GLY A 13 9.75 13.88 -23.06
CA GLY A 13 10.26 14.60 -24.24
C GLY A 13 11.14 15.81 -23.87
N LYS A 14 10.74 16.61 -22.87
CA LYS A 14 11.54 17.75 -22.39
C LYS A 14 12.85 17.33 -21.74
N LEU A 15 12.86 16.23 -20.97
CA LEU A 15 14.07 15.70 -20.36
C LEU A 15 15.05 15.17 -21.41
N GLU A 16 14.55 14.51 -22.46
CA GLU A 16 15.39 14.07 -23.58
C GLU A 16 15.94 15.24 -24.39
N GLU A 17 15.15 16.28 -24.63
CA GLU A 17 15.61 17.50 -25.29
C GLU A 17 16.71 18.20 -24.48
N GLN A 18 16.54 18.32 -23.15
CA GLN A 18 17.56 18.89 -22.26
C GLN A 18 18.84 18.06 -22.24
N LYS A 19 18.73 16.73 -22.21
CA LYS A 19 19.89 15.83 -22.30
C LYS A 19 20.64 16.02 -23.62
N SER A 20 19.93 16.04 -24.73
CA SER A 20 20.50 16.23 -26.07
C SER A 20 21.21 17.58 -26.21
N ASP A 21 20.62 18.67 -25.70
CA ASP A 21 21.26 20.00 -25.68
C ASP A 21 22.55 20.00 -24.85
N ILE A 22 22.54 19.40 -23.65
CA ILE A 22 23.73 19.31 -22.79
C ILE A 22 24.82 18.46 -23.46
N GLU A 23 24.48 17.32 -24.05
CA GLU A 23 25.43 16.47 -24.78
C GLU A 23 26.06 17.21 -25.97
N SER A 24 25.27 17.98 -26.72
CA SER A 24 25.77 18.83 -27.81
C SER A 24 26.76 19.87 -27.30
N ARG A 25 26.47 20.52 -26.16
CA ARG A 25 27.38 21.51 -25.54
C ARG A 25 28.67 20.88 -25.00
N ILE A 26 28.60 19.66 -24.48
CA ILE A 26 29.81 18.89 -24.09
C ILE A 26 30.67 18.62 -25.31
N ALA A 27 30.07 18.17 -26.41
CA ALA A 27 30.79 17.87 -27.65
C ALA A 27 31.45 19.12 -28.25
N GLU A 28 30.74 20.25 -28.26
CA GLU A 28 31.26 21.53 -28.74
C GLU A 28 32.41 22.04 -27.87
N ALA A 29 32.25 22.08 -26.54
CA ALA A 29 33.30 22.49 -25.61
C ALA A 29 34.55 21.59 -25.68
N THR A 30 34.35 20.29 -25.90
CA THR A 30 35.47 19.34 -26.09
C THR A 30 36.20 19.60 -27.41
N LYS A 31 35.47 19.95 -28.48
CA LYS A 31 36.03 20.26 -29.80
C LYS A 31 36.78 21.59 -29.81
N THR A 32 36.33 22.59 -29.05
CA THR A 32 36.98 23.91 -28.93
C THR A 32 38.12 23.94 -27.91
N GLY A 33 38.32 22.87 -27.14
CA GLY A 33 39.37 22.78 -26.13
C GLY A 33 39.03 23.44 -24.79
N GLU A 34 37.77 23.81 -24.59
CA GLU A 34 37.26 24.43 -23.36
C GLU A 34 37.00 23.37 -22.28
N SER A 35 38.08 22.82 -21.72
CA SER A 35 38.04 21.71 -20.76
C SER A 35 37.17 22.00 -19.52
N GLU A 36 37.20 23.23 -19.00
CA GLU A 36 36.39 23.62 -17.83
C GLU A 36 34.90 23.73 -18.17
N ALA A 37 34.55 24.22 -19.37
CA ALA A 37 33.16 24.25 -19.83
C ALA A 37 32.63 22.83 -20.04
N ALA A 38 33.42 21.93 -20.63
CA ALA A 38 33.06 20.53 -20.83
C ALA A 38 32.83 19.79 -19.51
N LYS A 39 33.63 20.06 -18.47
CA LYS A 39 33.42 19.50 -17.12
C LYS A 39 32.11 19.99 -16.51
N LEU A 40 31.84 21.29 -16.57
CA LEU A 40 30.63 21.88 -16.01
C LEU A 40 29.36 21.32 -16.69
N TRP A 41 29.39 21.10 -18.00
CA TRP A 41 28.26 20.46 -18.70
C TRP A 41 28.12 18.97 -18.36
N LYS A 42 29.23 18.25 -18.15
CA LYS A 42 29.18 16.85 -17.67
C LYS A 42 28.59 16.75 -16.26
N GLU A 43 28.96 17.63 -15.33
CA GLU A 43 28.37 17.66 -13.98
C GLU A 43 26.87 17.95 -14.02
N LYS A 44 26.44 18.86 -14.90
CA LYS A 44 25.01 19.11 -15.13
C LYS A 44 24.28 17.90 -15.70
N LEU A 45 24.91 17.17 -16.62
CA LEU A 45 24.34 15.94 -17.17
C LEU A 45 24.17 14.88 -16.08
N ASP A 46 25.19 14.67 -15.27
CA ASP A 46 25.18 13.69 -14.16
C ASP A 46 24.12 14.04 -13.10
N THR A 47 23.98 15.33 -12.79
CA THR A 47 22.92 15.83 -11.90
C THR A 47 21.54 15.54 -12.49
N LEU A 48 21.33 15.85 -13.77
CA LEU A 48 20.05 15.63 -14.46
C LEU A 48 19.69 14.13 -14.55
N GLU A 49 20.68 13.27 -14.82
CA GLU A 49 20.48 11.82 -14.84
C GLU A 49 20.16 11.26 -13.45
N THR A 50 20.81 11.78 -12.40
CA THR A 50 20.51 11.44 -11.01
C THR A 50 19.10 11.85 -10.63
N GLU A 51 18.70 13.10 -10.92
CA GLU A 51 17.35 13.60 -10.65
C GLU A 51 16.28 12.79 -11.40
N ARG A 52 16.54 12.46 -12.67
CA ARG A 52 15.67 11.60 -13.48
C ARG A 52 15.50 10.23 -12.81
N SER A 53 16.60 9.58 -12.44
CA SER A 53 16.56 8.27 -11.78
C SER A 53 15.76 8.30 -10.48
N GLN A 54 15.97 9.33 -9.66
CA GLN A 54 15.21 9.51 -8.41
C GLN A 54 13.71 9.73 -8.65
N LEU A 55 13.34 10.51 -9.67
CA LEU A 55 11.94 10.74 -10.02
C LEU A 55 11.28 9.46 -10.55
N GLU A 56 11.97 8.70 -11.40
CA GLU A 56 11.50 7.41 -11.90
C GLU A 56 11.28 6.42 -10.75
N GLN A 57 12.21 6.35 -9.79
CA GLN A 57 12.04 5.53 -8.58
C GLN A 57 10.85 5.98 -7.72
N LYS A 58 10.68 7.28 -7.51
CA LYS A 58 9.53 7.83 -6.76
C LYS A 58 8.20 7.52 -7.44
N ALA A 59 8.14 7.64 -8.77
CA ALA A 59 6.94 7.31 -9.55
C ALA A 59 6.59 5.82 -9.44
N LYS A 60 7.59 4.94 -9.60
CA LYS A 60 7.43 3.49 -9.42
C LYS A 60 6.92 3.14 -8.02
N ASN A 61 7.53 3.72 -6.98
CA ASN A 61 7.09 3.52 -5.60
C ASN A 61 5.65 4.00 -5.37
N ALA A 62 5.26 5.13 -5.96
CA ALA A 62 3.89 5.64 -5.85
C ALA A 62 2.87 4.72 -6.54
N ILE A 63 3.20 4.16 -7.71
CA ILE A 63 2.34 3.17 -8.41
C ILE A 63 2.18 1.91 -7.56
N ILE A 64 3.28 1.40 -6.99
CA ILE A 64 3.27 0.24 -6.10
C ILE A 64 2.41 0.53 -4.86
N ASP A 65 2.67 1.62 -4.17
CA ASP A 65 1.94 1.98 -2.94
C ASP A 65 0.45 2.18 -3.21
N ALA A 66 0.08 2.80 -4.33
CA ALA A 66 -1.32 2.93 -4.73
C ALA A 66 -1.99 1.57 -4.97
N SER A 67 -1.29 0.65 -5.64
CA SER A 67 -1.79 -0.69 -5.96
C SER A 67 -1.95 -1.54 -4.69
N VAL A 68 -0.92 -1.54 -3.84
CA VAL A 68 -0.94 -2.25 -2.56
C VAL A 68 -2.03 -1.71 -1.64
N ASN A 69 -2.13 -0.38 -1.47
CA ASN A 69 -3.16 0.20 -0.60
C ASN A 69 -4.57 -0.13 -1.07
N LYS A 70 -4.81 -0.19 -2.39
CA LYS A 70 -6.09 -0.60 -2.95
C LYS A 70 -6.43 -2.04 -2.54
N VAL A 71 -5.52 -2.98 -2.74
CA VAL A 71 -5.79 -4.40 -2.42
C VAL A 71 -5.90 -4.65 -0.91
N LEU A 72 -5.08 -3.99 -0.09
CA LEU A 72 -5.18 -4.11 1.36
C LEU A 72 -6.54 -3.60 1.90
N ALA A 73 -7.10 -2.56 1.27
CA ALA A 73 -8.45 -2.07 1.60
C ALA A 73 -9.55 -3.09 1.21
N GLU A 74 -9.38 -3.81 0.10
CA GLU A 74 -10.34 -4.81 -0.38
C GLU A 74 -10.27 -6.13 0.42
N LYS A 75 -9.07 -6.58 0.82
CA LYS A 75 -8.85 -7.91 1.43
C LYS A 75 -9.06 -7.99 2.94
N GLN A 76 -9.33 -6.87 3.62
CA GLN A 76 -9.53 -6.82 5.08
C GLN A 76 -8.45 -7.59 5.87
N VAL A 77 -7.19 -7.20 5.69
CA VAL A 77 -6.06 -7.82 6.38
C VAL A 77 -6.05 -7.53 7.88
N VAL A 78 -5.50 -8.45 8.68
CA VAL A 78 -5.34 -8.30 10.13
C VAL A 78 -4.33 -7.21 10.45
N ASP A 79 -3.21 -7.22 9.74
CA ASP A 79 -2.12 -6.25 9.87
C ASP A 79 -1.72 -5.76 8.48
N ALA A 80 -1.96 -4.48 8.22
CA ALA A 80 -1.69 -3.87 6.93
C ALA A 80 -0.20 -3.69 6.64
N ASP A 81 0.63 -3.50 7.66
CA ASP A 81 2.06 -3.28 7.47
C ASP A 81 2.76 -4.61 7.17
N ILE A 82 2.40 -5.69 7.86
CA ILE A 82 2.91 -7.04 7.55
C ILE A 82 2.44 -7.48 6.16
N ALA A 83 1.16 -7.29 5.83
CA ALA A 83 0.63 -7.63 4.53
C ALA A 83 1.30 -6.82 3.40
N ARG A 84 1.55 -5.52 3.63
CA ARG A 84 2.30 -4.67 2.69
C ARG A 84 3.71 -5.19 2.47
N LEU A 85 4.44 -5.51 3.55
CA LEU A 85 5.80 -6.05 3.44
C LEU A 85 5.80 -7.35 2.65
N TYR A 86 4.85 -8.25 2.93
CA TYR A 86 4.76 -9.54 2.25
C TYR A 86 4.45 -9.39 0.76
N ILE A 87 3.54 -8.50 0.38
CA ILE A 87 3.27 -8.20 -1.04
C ILE A 87 4.51 -7.60 -1.72
N LYS A 88 5.19 -6.66 -1.06
CA LYS A 88 6.38 -5.99 -1.62
C LYS A 88 7.56 -6.95 -1.81
N ASP A 89 7.72 -7.96 -0.97
CA ASP A 89 8.79 -8.97 -1.08
C ASP A 89 8.66 -9.83 -2.35
N HIS A 90 7.44 -9.95 -2.88
CA HIS A 90 7.13 -10.72 -4.09
C HIS A 90 6.81 -9.83 -5.30
N LEU A 91 6.97 -8.51 -5.17
CA LEU A 91 6.59 -7.58 -6.21
C LEU A 91 7.71 -7.42 -7.24
N VAL A 92 7.34 -7.56 -8.51
CA VAL A 92 8.18 -7.25 -9.65
C VAL A 92 7.48 -6.25 -10.56
N LEU A 93 8.25 -5.42 -11.25
CA LEU A 93 7.73 -4.45 -12.22
C LEU A 93 8.01 -4.93 -13.63
N ASP A 94 6.96 -5.08 -14.44
CA ASP A 94 7.07 -5.20 -15.89
C ASP A 94 6.78 -3.83 -16.53
N GLY A 95 7.84 -3.06 -16.76
CA GLY A 95 7.74 -1.64 -17.10
C GLY A 95 7.10 -0.84 -15.96
N ASP A 96 5.89 -0.35 -16.19
CA ASP A 96 5.08 0.40 -15.20
C ASP A 96 3.96 -0.44 -14.57
N ASN A 97 3.85 -1.73 -14.92
CA ASN A 97 2.83 -2.61 -14.39
C ASN A 97 3.38 -3.41 -13.20
N PRO A 98 2.81 -3.24 -12.00
CA PRO A 98 3.15 -4.12 -10.88
C PRO A 98 2.62 -5.52 -11.16
N MET A 99 3.46 -6.50 -10.85
CA MET A 99 3.21 -7.93 -11.00
C MET A 99 3.71 -8.62 -9.72
N ILE A 100 3.28 -9.86 -9.50
CA ILE A 100 3.70 -10.65 -8.35
C ILE A 100 4.38 -11.92 -8.86
N GLU A 101 5.58 -12.19 -8.35
CA GLU A 101 6.35 -13.38 -8.65
C GLU A 101 6.21 -14.40 -7.51
N ILE A 102 5.76 -15.61 -7.85
CA ILE A 102 5.61 -16.72 -6.91
C ILE A 102 6.30 -17.95 -7.51
N GLY A 103 7.52 -18.23 -7.04
CA GLY A 103 8.32 -19.33 -7.57
C GLY A 103 8.81 -19.03 -8.99
N GLN A 104 8.25 -19.71 -10.00
CA GLN A 104 8.58 -19.50 -11.42
C GLN A 104 7.43 -18.82 -12.20
N GLU A 105 6.35 -18.46 -11.52
CA GLU A 105 5.18 -17.82 -12.15
C GLU A 105 5.17 -16.33 -11.85
N THR A 106 4.95 -15.53 -12.90
CA THR A 106 4.66 -14.09 -12.78
C THR A 106 3.20 -13.85 -13.10
N LEU A 107 2.45 -13.33 -12.12
CA LEU A 107 1.02 -13.11 -12.20
C LEU A 107 0.71 -11.62 -12.18
N SER A 108 -0.46 -11.25 -12.71
CA SER A 108 -0.99 -9.89 -12.54
C SER A 108 -1.06 -9.55 -11.05
N PHE A 109 -0.90 -8.27 -10.71
CA PHE A 109 -0.88 -7.82 -9.32
C PHE A 109 -2.03 -8.40 -8.49
N ASP A 110 -3.28 -8.21 -8.93
CA ASP A 110 -4.46 -8.66 -8.18
C ASP A 110 -4.49 -10.20 -8.04
N ALA A 111 -4.26 -10.95 -9.12
CA ALA A 111 -4.30 -12.42 -9.07
C ALA A 111 -3.16 -13.03 -8.25
N GLY A 112 -1.98 -12.40 -8.30
CA GLY A 112 -0.84 -12.84 -7.52
C GLY A 112 -0.98 -12.52 -6.04
N VAL A 113 -1.54 -11.36 -5.67
CA VAL A 113 -1.85 -11.06 -4.26
C VAL A 113 -2.88 -12.05 -3.70
N ASP A 114 -3.88 -12.44 -4.49
CA ASP A 114 -4.86 -13.46 -4.09
C ASP A 114 -4.16 -14.78 -3.77
N LYS A 115 -3.32 -15.26 -4.70
CA LYS A 115 -2.54 -16.49 -4.52
C LYS A 115 -1.55 -16.40 -3.36
N LEU A 116 -0.96 -15.23 -3.10
CA LEU A 116 -0.11 -15.00 -1.93
C LEU A 116 -0.90 -15.19 -0.63
N PHE A 117 -2.08 -14.57 -0.51
CA PHE A 117 -2.89 -14.67 0.70
C PHE A 117 -3.57 -16.04 0.87
N GLU A 118 -3.81 -16.80 -0.19
CA GLU A 118 -4.20 -18.21 -0.09
C GLU A 118 -3.17 -19.03 0.71
N SER A 119 -1.87 -18.76 0.51
CA SER A 119 -0.79 -19.43 1.26
C SER A 119 -0.60 -18.90 2.69
N LYS A 120 -1.14 -17.71 2.99
CA LYS A 120 -1.00 -16.98 4.26
C LYS A 120 -2.35 -16.49 4.78
N GLN A 121 -3.32 -17.41 4.90
CA GLN A 121 -4.68 -17.06 5.34
C GLN A 121 -4.74 -16.37 6.72
N HIS A 122 -3.76 -16.59 7.59
CA HIS A 122 -3.68 -15.92 8.90
C HIS A 122 -3.43 -14.40 8.81
N LEU A 123 -3.02 -13.88 7.65
CA LEU A 123 -2.91 -12.45 7.39
C LEU A 123 -4.25 -11.80 7.05
N LEU A 124 -5.26 -12.60 6.67
CA LEU A 124 -6.62 -12.14 6.42
C LEU A 124 -7.43 -12.17 7.70
N LYS A 125 -8.30 -11.19 7.91
CA LYS A 125 -9.27 -11.29 9.00
C LYS A 125 -10.15 -12.51 8.73
N PRO A 126 -10.38 -13.37 9.73
CA PRO A 126 -11.30 -14.48 9.57
C PRO A 126 -12.65 -13.93 9.15
N VAL A 127 -13.20 -14.45 8.05
CA VAL A 127 -14.58 -14.19 7.62
C VAL A 127 -15.48 -15.03 8.53
N GLY A 128 -15.59 -14.57 9.78
CA GLY A 128 -16.40 -15.18 10.83
C GLY A 128 -17.58 -14.27 11.13
N ASP A 129 -18.76 -14.77 10.77
CA ASP A 129 -20.12 -14.33 11.11
C ASP A 129 -20.29 -12.87 11.57
N THR A 130 -20.91 -12.05 10.73
CA THR A 130 -21.58 -10.83 11.20
C THR A 130 -22.83 -11.26 11.98
N GLY A 131 -22.62 -11.87 13.15
CA GLY A 131 -23.66 -12.47 13.98
C GLY A 131 -23.02 -13.35 15.06
N GLY A 132 -23.40 -13.17 16.32
CA GLY A 132 -23.10 -14.15 17.37
C GLY A 132 -21.84 -13.91 18.20
N GLY A 133 -21.68 -12.70 18.74
CA GLY A 133 -20.93 -12.53 19.98
C GLY A 133 -21.71 -13.09 21.17
N ALA A 134 -21.77 -14.42 21.27
CA ALA A 134 -22.02 -15.10 22.54
C ALA A 134 -20.76 -14.93 23.40
N GLY A 135 -20.85 -14.08 24.43
CA GLY A 135 -19.86 -14.03 25.49
C GLY A 135 -19.78 -15.39 26.18
N GLY A 136 -18.57 -15.92 26.28
CA GLY A 136 -18.31 -17.29 26.69
C GLY A 136 -18.74 -17.62 28.13
N GLU A 137 -19.17 -18.86 28.30
CA GLU A 137 -19.21 -19.53 29.60
C GLU A 137 -18.20 -20.69 29.58
N GLY A 138 -16.98 -20.39 30.00
CA GLY A 138 -16.14 -21.35 30.70
C GLY A 138 -16.65 -21.46 32.13
N GLY A 139 -16.97 -22.68 32.55
CA GLY A 139 -17.76 -22.94 33.75
C GLY A 139 -17.15 -22.44 35.06
N ASN A 140 -18.03 -22.06 35.98
CA ASN A 140 -17.98 -22.57 37.34
C ASN A 140 -19.38 -22.52 37.98
N MET A 141 -19.71 -23.61 38.66
CA MET A 141 -21.00 -23.87 39.31
C MET A 141 -21.29 -22.95 40.52
N HIS A 142 -22.54 -22.44 40.55
CA HIS A 142 -23.42 -22.03 41.67
C HIS A 142 -23.22 -20.68 42.42
N PRO A 143 -24.30 -20.05 42.97
CA PRO A 143 -25.73 -20.08 42.59
C PRO A 143 -26.40 -18.69 42.45
N LYS A 144 -27.45 -18.66 41.61
CA LYS A 144 -28.61 -17.73 41.57
C LYS A 144 -28.44 -16.31 42.12
N GLY A 145 -28.18 -15.38 41.20
CA GLY A 145 -28.54 -13.97 41.33
C GLY A 145 -28.65 -13.36 39.94
N SER A 146 -29.76 -13.61 39.24
CA SER A 146 -30.02 -13.04 37.91
C SER A 146 -30.10 -11.52 38.02
N PHE A 147 -29.13 -10.81 37.43
CA PHE A 147 -29.12 -9.35 37.32
C PHE A 147 -29.52 -8.89 35.91
N SER A 148 -30.35 -9.65 35.21
CA SER A 148 -30.89 -9.29 33.88
C SER A 148 -32.37 -8.90 33.95
N GLY A 149 -32.78 -8.20 35.01
CA GLY A 149 -34.16 -7.74 35.16
C GLY A 149 -34.47 -6.64 34.15
N THR A 150 -35.52 -6.83 33.34
CA THR A 150 -36.11 -5.79 32.49
C THR A 150 -36.52 -4.58 33.32
N ARG A 151 -36.72 -3.42 32.68
CA ARG A 151 -37.05 -2.16 33.39
C ARG A 151 -38.25 -2.33 34.34
N ASP A 152 -39.22 -3.14 33.95
CA ASP A 152 -40.44 -3.40 34.72
C ASP A 152 -40.17 -4.23 35.98
N GLU A 153 -39.24 -5.20 35.91
CA GLU A 153 -38.84 -5.99 37.09
C GLU A 153 -38.06 -5.17 38.11
N ARG A 154 -37.30 -4.15 37.65
CA ARG A 154 -36.62 -3.21 38.55
C ARG A 154 -37.60 -2.28 39.28
N ILE A 155 -38.66 -1.83 38.60
CA ILE A 155 -39.69 -0.99 39.21
C ILE A 155 -40.47 -1.80 40.28
N ALA A 156 -40.86 -3.03 39.96
CA ALA A 156 -41.54 -3.90 40.90
C ALA A 156 -40.70 -4.21 42.16
N ALA A 157 -39.39 -4.38 42.02
CA ALA A 157 -38.48 -4.61 43.14
C ALA A 157 -38.34 -3.39 44.07
N VAL A 158 -38.32 -2.18 43.50
CA VAL A 158 -38.25 -0.93 44.28
C VAL A 158 -39.55 -0.68 45.03
N GLU A 159 -40.70 -0.88 44.40
CA GLU A 159 -42.01 -0.74 45.06
C GLU A 159 -42.18 -1.74 46.21
N ALA A 160 -41.67 -2.97 46.06
CA ALA A 160 -41.70 -3.98 47.11
C ALA A 160 -40.82 -3.62 48.32
N MET A 161 -39.72 -2.89 48.14
CA MET A 161 -38.89 -2.41 49.25
C MET A 161 -39.53 -1.25 50.00
N ILE A 162 -40.21 -0.34 49.30
CA ILE A 162 -40.88 0.82 49.92
C ILE A 162 -42.07 0.38 50.80
N LYS A 163 -42.73 -0.73 50.45
CA LYS A 163 -43.90 -1.22 51.19
C LYS A 163 -43.57 -2.06 52.44
N LYS A 164 -42.28 -2.30 52.72
CA LYS A 164 -41.81 -3.16 53.81
C LYS A 164 -40.95 -2.44 54.87
N GLY A 165 -40.85 -1.12 54.79
CA GLY A 165 -40.43 -0.23 55.89
C GLY A 165 -41.64 0.47 56.49
#